data_AF-A0A3G6M8U6-F1
#
_entry.id   AF-A0A3G6M8U6-F1
#
_cell.length_a   1.000
_cell.length_b   1.000
_cell.length_c   1.000
_cell.angle_alpha   90.00
_cell.angle_beta   90.00
_cell.angle_gamma   90.00
#
_symmetry.space_group_name_H-M   'P 1'
#
loop_
_entity.id
_entity.type
_entity.pdbx_description
1 polymer ?
#
loop_
_entity_poly.entity_id
_entity_poly.type
_entity_poly.pdbx_seq_one_letter_code
_entity_poly.pdbx_strand_id
1 'polypeptide(L)'
;MKLPPELEDQYVKRVIYNTSLENLPDEEWKLIEGFEDNYEISNYGRVKSLERRYTSLSGKERIIPERILKLIFTKQFNNYLQDNLYNVQCGLSWEGRKYAKSIARLVYCYFIEKIDWEDRTIVITFKDNNRFHVHSHNLEKVSAREKNLRIYRSNRARNVHIDYLRPISQYTAEGDFIADFENFYAAEKHLKIGLGNILNVINKERITAGTFRWFLQSDPPKEEDFIIPEKPDTSGRLLNYTLWKKLGKPSIDHKSPPPCMNLSINNMVEEQWKTIKLPEFQNRFAISNKGRIKRLGGWNSAGRRFFLKEMIVSQSVEFNSNTNYFLCCQLQDNEKKVYASVSRLLYYYFVKEFDINDKTLIIINENEPKWDIDISKLSLQKVYGELQKKEENSDLCILNKIRVLLNSGEILNEALWKKMGSPKIDKKNPPPILNLSLKNLLNEYWLPLPSFEGKYAISNMGRIKRLSGWVIGTQYFGEEQIMSLNLKKDKTAYSVYFRLHQKVSRNQMILTRFLYYCFVEEFDLKDRALLIVNKNEHLWNMDLSKLSLCPIRVRRQIK
;
A
#
# COMPACT_ATOMS: atom_id res chain seq x y z
N MET A 1 -32.09 -7.07 8.16
CA MET A 1 -31.95 -7.24 9.62
C MET A 1 -33.31 -7.05 10.25
N LYS A 2 -33.71 -7.85 11.25
CA LYS A 2 -34.91 -7.59 12.06
C LYS A 2 -34.54 -6.60 13.17
N LEU A 3 -35.45 -5.70 13.56
CA LEU A 3 -35.21 -4.82 14.69
C LEU A 3 -35.26 -5.62 16.01
N PRO A 4 -34.53 -5.20 17.05
CA PRO A 4 -34.75 -5.67 18.41
C PRO A 4 -36.21 -5.44 18.86
N PRO A 5 -36.85 -6.38 19.59
CA PRO A 5 -38.24 -6.24 20.02
C PRO A 5 -38.53 -4.99 20.84
N GLU A 6 -37.54 -4.48 21.58
CA GLU A 6 -37.68 -3.27 22.41
C GLU A 6 -37.86 -2.00 21.58
N LEU A 7 -37.52 -2.06 20.28
CA LEU A 7 -37.63 -0.95 19.33
C LEU A 7 -38.87 -1.07 18.44
N GLU A 8 -39.72 -2.10 18.63
CA GLU A 8 -40.92 -2.34 17.84
C GLU A 8 -42.17 -1.74 18.52
N ASP A 9 -42.40 -0.46 18.29
CA ASP A 9 -43.62 0.23 18.71
C ASP A 9 -44.81 0.00 17.74
N GLN A 10 -45.95 0.61 18.07
CA GLN A 10 -47.17 0.51 17.27
C GLN A 10 -47.00 1.12 15.86
N TYR A 11 -46.21 2.18 15.72
CA TYR A 11 -45.95 2.83 14.43
C TYR A 11 -45.11 1.90 13.53
N VAL A 12 -44.06 1.29 14.07
CA VAL A 12 -43.22 0.33 13.34
C VAL A 12 -44.07 -0.83 12.80
N LYS A 13 -44.95 -1.39 13.63
CA LYS A 13 -45.80 -2.53 13.23
C LYS A 13 -46.84 -2.14 12.18
N ARG A 14 -47.52 -1.00 12.36
CA ARG A 14 -48.61 -0.56 11.47
C ARG A 14 -48.16 0.07 10.16
N VAL A 15 -46.98 0.69 10.15
CA VAL A 15 -46.49 1.49 9.02
C VAL A 15 -45.24 0.87 8.41
N ILE A 16 -44.16 0.76 9.18
CA ILE A 16 -42.84 0.38 8.67
C ILE A 16 -42.80 -1.08 8.19
N TYR A 17 -43.49 -1.98 8.89
CA TYR A 17 -43.59 -3.40 8.51
C TYR A 17 -44.77 -3.72 7.60
N ASN A 18 -45.67 -2.77 7.36
CA ASN A 18 -46.87 -3.00 6.58
C ASN A 18 -46.55 -3.02 5.07
N THR A 19 -46.68 -4.21 4.48
CA THR A 19 -46.49 -4.44 3.04
C THR A 19 -47.80 -4.63 2.27
N SER A 20 -48.96 -4.37 2.89
CA SER A 20 -50.26 -4.35 2.19
C SER A 20 -50.24 -3.29 1.09
N LEU A 21 -51.06 -3.42 0.05
CA LEU A 21 -51.25 -2.34 -0.94
C LEU A 21 -52.34 -1.34 -0.50
N GLU A 22 -53.09 -1.68 0.55
CA GLU A 22 -54.11 -0.78 1.12
C GLU A 22 -53.44 0.48 1.68
N ASN A 23 -54.08 1.61 1.40
CA ASN A 23 -53.67 2.91 1.93
C ASN A 23 -54.03 3.00 3.42
N LEU A 24 -53.13 3.61 4.19
CA LEU A 24 -53.44 4.04 5.54
C LEU A 24 -54.37 5.28 5.51
N PRO A 25 -55.07 5.59 6.62
CA PRO A 25 -55.83 6.83 6.72
C PRO A 25 -54.95 8.04 6.39
N ASP A 26 -55.45 8.94 5.53
CA ASP A 26 -54.75 10.15 5.09
C ASP A 26 -53.35 9.91 4.47
N GLU A 27 -53.15 8.73 3.86
CA GLU A 27 -51.90 8.42 3.18
C GLU A 27 -51.85 9.05 1.78
N GLU A 28 -50.90 9.97 1.61
CA GLU A 28 -50.62 10.63 0.34
C GLU A 28 -49.36 10.03 -0.29
N TRP A 29 -49.39 9.78 -1.61
CA TRP A 29 -48.27 9.24 -2.38
C TRP A 29 -47.71 10.27 -3.36
N LYS A 30 -46.37 10.33 -3.50
CA LYS A 30 -45.67 11.17 -4.48
C LYS A 30 -44.59 10.37 -5.21
N LEU A 31 -44.41 10.64 -6.50
CA LEU A 31 -43.36 10.03 -7.32
C LEU A 31 -41.97 10.47 -6.84
N ILE A 32 -41.00 9.55 -6.87
CA ILE A 32 -39.62 9.85 -6.48
C ILE A 32 -38.84 10.33 -7.70
N GLU A 33 -38.35 11.58 -7.65
CA GLU A 33 -37.51 12.21 -8.67
C GLU A 33 -36.25 11.36 -8.98
N GLY A 34 -35.97 11.14 -10.26
CA GLY A 34 -34.95 10.22 -10.79
C GLY A 34 -35.34 8.73 -10.77
N PHE A 35 -36.55 8.40 -10.31
CA PHE A 35 -37.11 7.06 -10.34
C PHE A 35 -38.63 7.05 -10.60
N GLU A 36 -39.12 8.05 -11.32
CA GLU A 36 -40.53 8.39 -11.48
C GLU A 36 -41.34 7.22 -12.05
N ASP A 37 -40.77 6.48 -13.00
CA ASP A 37 -41.43 5.34 -13.63
C ASP A 37 -41.48 4.07 -12.75
N ASN A 38 -40.79 4.08 -11.60
CA ASN A 38 -40.56 2.87 -10.83
C ASN A 38 -41.04 2.93 -9.37
N TYR A 39 -41.04 4.11 -8.73
CA TYR A 39 -41.31 4.20 -7.30
C TYR A 39 -42.06 5.46 -6.85
N GLU A 40 -42.92 5.27 -5.85
CA GLU A 40 -43.59 6.32 -5.09
C GLU A 40 -43.22 6.22 -3.60
N ILE A 41 -43.28 7.34 -2.89
CA ILE A 41 -43.13 7.42 -1.44
C ILE A 41 -44.36 8.07 -0.81
N SER A 42 -44.79 7.57 0.35
CA SER A 42 -45.89 8.15 1.10
C SER A 42 -45.45 9.11 2.21
N ASN A 43 -46.37 9.97 2.66
CA ASN A 43 -46.17 10.84 3.84
C ASN A 43 -45.89 10.05 5.14
N TYR A 44 -46.28 8.77 5.20
CA TYR A 44 -45.95 7.81 6.25
C TYR A 44 -44.57 7.15 6.11
N GLY A 45 -43.88 7.37 4.99
CA GLY A 45 -42.58 6.78 4.69
C GLY A 45 -42.64 5.34 4.17
N ARG A 46 -43.80 4.86 3.71
CA ARG A 46 -43.89 3.63 2.91
C ARG A 46 -43.40 3.92 1.49
N VAL A 47 -42.81 2.91 0.85
CA VAL A 47 -42.30 3.05 -0.52
C VAL A 47 -42.97 2.00 -1.39
N LYS A 48 -43.64 2.44 -2.45
CA LYS A 48 -44.32 1.58 -3.41
C LYS A 48 -43.45 1.42 -4.65
N SER A 49 -43.28 0.18 -5.10
CA SER A 49 -42.76 -0.14 -6.43
C SER A 49 -43.95 -0.24 -7.37
N LEU A 50 -43.91 0.53 -8.46
CA LEU A 50 -44.94 0.51 -9.49
C LEU A 50 -44.80 -0.74 -10.36
N GLU A 51 -45.93 -1.16 -10.95
CA GLU A 51 -45.95 -2.22 -11.95
C GLU A 51 -45.14 -1.81 -13.18
N ARG A 52 -44.29 -2.71 -13.69
CA ARG A 52 -43.49 -2.44 -14.90
C ARG A 52 -43.12 -3.69 -15.66
N ARG A 53 -42.94 -3.52 -16.98
CA ARG A 53 -42.39 -4.55 -17.86
C ARG A 53 -40.86 -4.49 -17.83
N TYR A 54 -40.22 -5.64 -17.63
CA TYR A 54 -38.78 -5.76 -17.57
C TYR A 54 -38.30 -6.88 -18.49
N THR A 55 -37.37 -6.56 -19.38
CA THR A 55 -36.71 -7.54 -20.26
C THR A 55 -35.43 -8.03 -19.60
N SER A 56 -35.36 -9.34 -19.32
CA SER A 56 -34.17 -10.00 -18.79
C SER A 56 -32.99 -9.88 -19.75
N LEU A 57 -31.75 -9.99 -19.24
CA LEU A 57 -30.52 -10.11 -20.05
C LEU A 57 -30.56 -11.27 -21.06
N SER A 58 -31.47 -12.22 -20.87
CA SER A 58 -31.75 -13.34 -21.76
C SER A 58 -32.84 -13.06 -22.82
N GLY A 59 -33.33 -11.82 -22.93
CA GLY A 59 -34.37 -11.41 -23.89
C GLY A 59 -35.80 -11.76 -23.51
N LYS A 60 -36.04 -12.36 -22.33
CA LYS A 60 -37.39 -12.70 -21.85
C LYS A 60 -38.05 -11.53 -21.13
N GLU A 61 -39.25 -11.14 -21.56
CA GLU A 61 -40.08 -10.15 -20.88
C GLU A 61 -40.72 -10.74 -19.61
N ARG A 62 -40.78 -9.93 -18.55
CA ARG A 62 -41.47 -10.23 -17.29
C ARG A 62 -42.23 -8.99 -16.82
N ILE A 63 -43.46 -9.17 -16.36
CA ILE A 63 -44.20 -8.12 -15.65
C ILE A 63 -43.82 -8.22 -14.18
N ILE A 64 -43.32 -7.13 -13.62
CA ILE A 64 -43.07 -6.98 -12.18
C ILE A 64 -44.32 -6.30 -11.62
N PRO A 65 -45.13 -6.96 -10.80
CA PRO A 65 -46.34 -6.36 -10.24
C PRO A 65 -45.98 -5.26 -9.23
N GLU A 66 -46.94 -4.38 -8.98
CA GLU A 66 -46.81 -3.39 -7.93
C GLU A 66 -46.71 -4.04 -6.53
N ARG A 67 -45.98 -3.39 -5.63
CA ARG A 67 -45.83 -3.84 -4.23
C ARG A 67 -45.27 -2.76 -3.33
N ILE A 68 -45.60 -2.81 -2.04
CA ILE A 68 -44.88 -2.05 -1.02
C ILE A 68 -43.53 -2.72 -0.72
N LEU A 69 -42.47 -1.92 -0.78
CA LEU A 69 -41.11 -2.38 -0.52
C LEU A 69 -40.89 -2.60 0.97
N LYS A 70 -40.21 -3.71 1.29
CA LYS A 70 -39.66 -3.92 2.62
C LYS A 70 -38.51 -2.96 2.88
N LEU A 71 -38.62 -2.16 3.94
CA LEU A 71 -37.59 -1.22 4.35
C LEU A 71 -36.37 -1.93 4.98
N ILE A 72 -35.23 -1.25 4.92
CA ILE A 72 -33.93 -1.72 5.35
C ILE A 72 -33.52 -0.96 6.61
N PHE A 73 -33.16 -1.69 7.65
CA PHE A 73 -32.59 -1.11 8.87
C PHE A 73 -31.07 -1.19 8.84
N THR A 74 -30.43 -0.04 8.96
CA THR A 74 -28.98 0.08 9.10
C THR A 74 -28.62 0.29 10.56
N LYS A 75 -27.58 -0.42 11.02
CA LYS A 75 -27.12 -0.43 12.40
C LYS A 75 -25.79 0.29 12.50
N GLN A 76 -25.67 1.24 13.44
CA GLN A 76 -24.45 1.97 13.74
C GLN A 76 -24.17 1.90 15.24
N PHE A 77 -23.01 1.39 15.63
CA PHE A 77 -22.63 1.31 17.04
C PHE A 77 -22.14 2.66 17.56
N ASN A 78 -22.59 3.05 18.75
CA ASN A 78 -22.13 4.22 19.49
C ASN A 78 -21.17 3.75 20.60
N ASN A 79 -19.88 4.01 20.42
CA ASN A 79 -18.84 3.66 21.39
C ASN A 79 -19.01 4.34 22.76
N TYR A 80 -19.68 5.50 22.83
CA TYR A 80 -19.86 6.20 24.10
C TYR A 80 -20.95 5.55 24.95
N LEU A 81 -22.11 5.27 24.34
CA LEU A 81 -23.23 4.61 25.02
C LEU A 81 -23.11 3.09 25.07
N GLN A 82 -22.13 2.51 24.36
CA GLN A 82 -22.01 1.07 24.14
C GLN A 82 -23.32 0.45 23.57
N ASP A 83 -24.01 1.22 22.73
CA ASP A 83 -25.35 0.88 22.24
C ASP A 83 -25.50 1.13 20.73
N ASN A 84 -26.49 0.50 20.12
CA ASN A 84 -26.73 0.48 18.68
C ASN A 84 -27.81 1.46 18.26
N LEU A 85 -27.47 2.28 17.27
CA LEU A 85 -28.37 3.23 16.65
C LEU A 85 -28.86 2.66 15.33
N TYR A 86 -30.16 2.78 15.09
CA TYR A 86 -30.79 2.28 13.88
C TYR A 86 -31.29 3.44 13.02
N ASN A 87 -31.17 3.29 11.69
CA ASN A 87 -31.78 4.19 10.73
C ASN A 87 -32.55 3.40 9.66
N VAL A 88 -33.65 3.99 9.19
CA VAL A 88 -34.53 3.39 8.19
C VAL A 88 -34.17 3.88 6.78
N GLN A 89 -34.00 2.93 5.87
CA GLN A 89 -33.65 3.17 4.46
C GLN A 89 -34.54 2.34 3.52
N CYS A 90 -34.63 2.75 2.25
CA CYS A 90 -35.14 1.92 1.16
C CYS A 90 -34.04 1.63 0.13
N GLY A 91 -34.18 0.50 -0.56
CA GLY A 91 -33.38 0.15 -1.72
C GLY A 91 -34.15 0.46 -3.00
N LEU A 92 -33.73 1.49 -3.72
CA LEU A 92 -34.24 1.83 -5.05
C LEU A 92 -33.33 1.22 -6.12
N SER A 93 -33.86 0.90 -7.29
CA SER A 93 -33.08 0.36 -8.41
C SER A 93 -33.39 1.12 -9.70
N TRP A 94 -32.34 1.54 -10.41
CA TRP A 94 -32.45 2.21 -11.71
C TRP A 94 -31.31 1.72 -12.61
N GLU A 95 -31.62 1.31 -13.85
CA GLU A 95 -30.66 0.79 -14.84
C GLU A 95 -29.68 -0.27 -14.29
N GLY A 96 -30.19 -1.20 -13.47
CA GLY A 96 -29.38 -2.25 -12.84
C GLY A 96 -28.46 -1.78 -11.70
N ARG A 97 -28.44 -0.49 -11.37
CA ARG A 97 -27.76 0.06 -10.18
C ARG A 97 -28.72 0.12 -9.00
N LYS A 98 -28.20 -0.12 -7.79
CA LYS A 98 -28.95 -0.08 -6.53
C LYS A 98 -28.56 1.15 -5.72
N TYR A 99 -29.56 1.85 -5.19
CA TYR A 99 -29.40 3.06 -4.39
C TYR A 99 -30.05 2.86 -3.03
N ALA A 100 -29.30 3.04 -1.95
CA ALA A 100 -29.85 3.09 -0.60
C ALA A 100 -30.19 4.55 -0.26
N LYS A 101 -31.46 4.83 0.04
CA LYS A 101 -31.93 6.19 0.37
C LYS A 101 -32.54 6.21 1.78
N SER A 102 -32.32 7.30 2.50
CA SER A 102 -32.94 7.51 3.83
C SER A 102 -34.41 7.85 3.67
N ILE A 103 -35.28 7.13 4.38
CA ILE A 103 -36.74 7.37 4.33
C ILE A 103 -37.07 8.76 4.88
N ALA A 104 -36.53 9.13 6.05
CA ALA A 104 -36.78 10.44 6.64
C ALA A 104 -36.41 11.60 5.70
N ARG A 105 -35.30 11.49 4.96
CA ARG A 105 -34.93 12.52 3.98
C ARG A 105 -35.90 12.59 2.81
N LEU A 106 -36.33 11.45 2.28
CA LEU A 106 -37.29 11.42 1.18
C LEU A 106 -38.64 11.99 1.62
N VAL A 107 -39.18 11.55 2.77
CA VAL A 107 -40.46 12.08 3.28
C VAL A 107 -40.36 13.60 3.51
N TYR A 108 -39.28 14.07 4.13
CA TYR A 108 -39.07 15.51 4.31
C TYR A 108 -39.05 16.26 2.97
N CYS A 109 -38.32 15.75 1.98
CA CYS A 109 -38.16 16.37 0.67
C CYS A 109 -39.48 16.52 -0.10
N TYR A 110 -40.36 15.51 -0.04
CA TYR A 110 -41.58 15.48 -0.84
C TYR A 110 -42.80 16.07 -0.13
N PHE A 111 -42.83 16.05 1.20
CA PHE A 111 -44.03 16.44 1.97
C PHE A 111 -43.84 17.69 2.84
N ILE A 112 -42.62 18.25 2.96
CA ILE A 112 -42.35 19.41 3.82
C ILE A 112 -41.64 20.53 3.05
N GLU A 113 -40.43 20.28 2.57
CA GLU A 113 -39.62 21.28 1.85
C GLU A 113 -38.72 20.57 0.84
N LYS A 114 -38.71 21.03 -0.42
CA LYS A 114 -37.82 20.49 -1.44
C LYS A 114 -36.37 20.76 -1.04
N ILE A 115 -35.60 19.71 -0.79
CA ILE A 115 -34.19 19.76 -0.40
C ILE A 115 -33.32 19.00 -1.39
N ASP A 116 -32.06 19.41 -1.52
CA ASP A 116 -31.07 18.56 -2.18
C ASP A 116 -30.79 17.34 -1.30
N TRP A 117 -31.17 16.16 -1.80
CA TRP A 117 -30.99 14.92 -1.08
C TRP A 117 -29.52 14.46 -1.03
N GLU A 118 -28.64 14.96 -1.91
CA GLU A 118 -27.18 14.71 -1.87
C GLU A 118 -26.46 15.55 -0.83
N ASP A 119 -27.01 16.71 -0.47
CA ASP A 119 -26.40 17.61 0.49
C ASP A 119 -26.46 17.02 1.91
N ARG A 120 -25.29 16.58 2.38
CA ARG A 120 -25.10 16.00 3.71
C ARG A 120 -25.11 17.05 4.83
N THR A 121 -25.05 18.34 4.51
CA THR A 121 -25.15 19.43 5.49
C THR A 121 -26.57 19.62 5.99
N ILE A 122 -27.57 19.22 5.19
CA ILE A 122 -28.99 19.25 5.57
C ILE A 122 -29.25 18.14 6.59
N VAL A 123 -29.50 18.53 7.84
CA VAL A 123 -29.77 17.60 8.94
C VAL A 123 -31.28 17.51 9.18
N ILE A 124 -31.84 16.34 8.92
CA ILE A 124 -33.24 16.01 9.27
C ILE A 124 -33.25 15.23 10.57
N THR A 125 -34.08 15.65 11.51
CA THR A 125 -34.28 15.04 12.83
C THR A 125 -35.75 14.75 13.10
N PHE A 126 -36.00 14.06 14.22
CA PHE A 126 -37.32 13.61 14.66
C PHE A 126 -37.71 14.41 15.90
N LYS A 127 -38.90 15.02 15.91
CA LYS A 127 -39.37 15.87 17.02
C LYS A 127 -39.51 15.10 18.32
N ASP A 128 -39.96 13.85 18.24
CA ASP A 128 -40.09 12.92 19.36
C ASP A 128 -38.81 12.12 19.69
N ASN A 129 -37.71 12.40 18.99
CA ASN A 129 -36.43 11.69 19.11
C ASN A 129 -36.47 10.18 18.78
N ASN A 130 -37.56 9.67 18.17
CA ASN A 130 -37.69 8.29 17.69
C ASN A 130 -37.42 8.21 16.17
N ARG A 131 -36.37 7.48 15.79
CA ARG A 131 -35.88 7.39 14.40
C ARG A 131 -36.76 6.54 13.47
N PHE A 132 -37.73 5.81 14.04
CA PHE A 132 -38.65 4.98 13.28
C PHE A 132 -39.94 5.72 12.92
N HIS A 133 -40.25 6.80 13.62
CA HIS A 133 -41.41 7.66 13.38
C HIS A 133 -41.11 8.64 12.24
N VAL A 134 -41.14 8.13 11.00
CA VAL A 134 -40.74 8.86 9.79
C VAL A 134 -41.88 9.66 9.13
N HIS A 135 -43.05 9.74 9.77
CA HIS A 135 -44.19 10.51 9.26
C HIS A 135 -43.82 11.99 9.08
N SER A 136 -44.29 12.62 8.01
CA SER A 136 -43.97 14.02 7.67
C SER A 136 -44.12 14.98 8.85
N HIS A 137 -45.19 14.85 9.64
CA HIS A 137 -45.44 15.74 10.79
C HIS A 137 -44.40 15.63 11.91
N ASN A 138 -43.69 14.51 12.03
CA ASN A 138 -42.66 14.27 13.05
C ASN A 138 -41.26 14.70 12.60
N LEU A 139 -41.08 15.07 11.34
CA LEU A 139 -39.77 15.45 10.80
C LEU A 139 -39.55 16.96 10.87
N GLU A 140 -38.30 17.35 11.10
CA GLU A 140 -37.87 18.75 11.09
C GLU A 140 -36.42 18.88 10.59
N LYS A 141 -36.10 20.03 9.99
CA LYS A 141 -34.76 20.41 9.56
C LYS A 141 -34.12 21.26 10.64
N VAL A 142 -32.91 20.90 11.05
CA VAL A 142 -32.17 21.59 12.12
C VAL A 142 -30.76 21.97 11.67
N SER A 143 -30.16 22.96 12.33
CA SER A 143 -28.75 23.31 12.09
C SER A 143 -27.81 22.25 12.65
N ALA A 144 -26.58 22.18 12.11
CA ALA A 144 -25.54 21.30 12.65
C ALA A 144 -25.24 21.58 14.14
N ARG A 145 -25.32 22.84 14.56
CA ARG A 145 -25.17 23.26 15.95
C ARG A 145 -26.28 22.67 16.84
N GLU A 146 -27.52 22.81 16.42
CA GLU A 146 -28.68 22.29 17.17
C GLU A 146 -28.63 20.76 17.28
N LYS A 147 -28.26 20.07 16.21
CA LYS A 147 -28.02 18.62 16.22
C LYS A 147 -26.98 18.23 17.29
N ASN A 148 -25.85 18.91 17.32
CA ASN A 148 -24.78 18.63 18.28
C ASN A 148 -25.25 18.91 19.72
N LEU A 149 -25.95 20.02 19.95
CA LEU A 149 -26.53 20.35 21.27
C LEU A 149 -27.48 19.25 21.75
N ARG A 150 -28.36 18.73 20.88
CA ARG A 150 -29.26 17.62 21.22
C ARG A 150 -28.49 16.33 21.55
N ILE A 151 -27.41 16.02 20.84
CA ILE A 151 -26.53 14.87 21.14
C ILE A 151 -25.93 15.00 22.55
N TYR A 152 -25.45 16.19 22.93
CA TYR A 152 -24.90 16.42 24.26
C TYR A 152 -25.98 16.39 25.35
N ARG A 153 -27.14 17.04 25.13
CA ARG A 153 -28.27 17.05 26.08
C ARG A 153 -28.84 15.65 26.32
N SER A 154 -28.83 14.81 25.30
CA SER A 154 -29.24 13.39 25.41
C SER A 154 -28.12 12.47 25.92
N ASN A 155 -26.99 13.04 26.38
CA ASN A 155 -25.82 12.32 26.87
C ASN A 155 -25.34 11.22 25.90
N ARG A 156 -25.39 11.48 24.58
CA ARG A 156 -25.00 10.50 23.54
C ARG A 156 -23.54 10.62 23.14
N ALA A 157 -22.84 11.64 23.62
CA ALA A 157 -21.42 11.88 23.39
C ALA A 157 -20.79 12.65 24.57
N ARG A 158 -19.50 12.38 24.84
CA ARG A 158 -18.71 13.11 25.84
C ARG A 158 -18.55 14.57 25.46
N ASN A 159 -18.81 15.47 26.40
CA ASN A 159 -18.51 16.90 26.23
C ASN A 159 -17.06 17.19 26.66
N VAL A 160 -16.14 17.16 25.70
CA VAL A 160 -14.71 17.38 25.93
C VAL A 160 -14.40 18.79 26.45
N HIS A 161 -15.29 19.78 26.22
CA HIS A 161 -15.07 21.13 26.77
C HIS A 161 -15.09 21.16 28.30
N ILE A 162 -15.87 20.29 28.94
CA ILE A 162 -15.86 20.17 30.41
C ILE A 162 -14.49 19.70 30.88
N ASP A 163 -13.87 18.76 30.15
CA ASP A 163 -12.53 18.27 30.48
C ASP A 163 -11.47 19.37 30.35
N TYR A 164 -11.62 20.27 29.37
CA TYR A 164 -10.70 21.37 29.10
C TYR A 164 -10.75 22.51 30.12
N LEU A 165 -11.81 22.60 30.94
CA LEU A 165 -11.93 23.61 32.00
C LEU A 165 -11.18 23.20 33.27
N ARG A 166 -10.63 21.99 33.35
CA ARG A 166 -9.92 21.51 34.54
C ARG A 166 -8.49 22.09 34.62
N PRO A 167 -8.02 22.42 35.83
CA PRO A 167 -6.67 22.94 36.04
C PRO A 167 -5.61 21.87 35.84
N ILE A 168 -4.47 22.27 35.26
CA ILE A 168 -3.38 21.38 34.85
C ILE A 168 -2.02 21.94 35.25
N SER A 169 -1.06 21.04 35.44
CA SER A 169 0.33 21.34 35.76
C SER A 169 1.26 20.80 34.68
N GLN A 170 2.30 21.58 34.39
CA GLN A 170 3.33 21.30 33.40
C GLN A 170 4.61 20.83 34.09
N TYR A 171 5.22 19.76 33.59
CA TYR A 171 6.50 19.23 34.06
C TYR A 171 7.48 19.00 32.90
N THR A 172 8.77 18.97 33.20
CA THR A 172 9.80 18.51 32.28
C THR A 172 9.58 17.03 31.92
N ALA A 173 10.30 16.54 30.92
CA ALA A 173 10.18 15.14 30.53
C ALA A 173 10.77 14.21 31.60
N GLU A 174 11.69 14.75 32.39
CA GLU A 174 12.44 14.15 33.48
C GLU A 174 11.70 14.19 34.83
N GLY A 175 10.73 15.09 34.98
CA GLY A 175 9.81 15.13 36.13
C GLY A 175 9.89 16.37 37.00
N ASP A 176 10.67 17.37 36.61
CA ASP A 176 10.74 18.65 37.31
C ASP A 176 9.52 19.50 37.01
N PHE A 177 8.95 20.11 38.05
CA PHE A 177 7.84 21.04 37.91
C PHE A 177 8.24 22.30 37.13
N ILE A 178 7.35 22.79 36.26
CA ILE A 178 7.57 24.00 35.46
C ILE A 178 6.56 25.09 35.82
N ALA A 179 5.26 24.83 35.65
CA ALA A 179 4.22 25.84 35.79
C ALA A 179 2.82 25.24 35.95
N ASP A 180 1.94 26.03 36.56
CA ASP A 180 0.51 25.74 36.68
C ASP A 180 -0.33 26.58 35.72
N PHE A 181 -1.39 25.98 35.20
CA PHE A 181 -2.37 26.65 34.35
C PHE A 181 -3.78 26.44 34.90
N GLU A 182 -4.57 27.51 34.88
CA GLU A 182 -5.98 27.50 35.30
C GLU A 182 -6.80 26.45 34.55
N ASN A 183 -6.50 26.24 33.26
CA ASN A 183 -7.16 25.26 32.41
C ASN A 183 -6.36 24.99 31.12
N PHE A 184 -6.87 24.09 30.27
CA PHE A 184 -6.19 23.70 29.04
C PHE A 184 -6.06 24.86 28.05
N TYR A 185 -7.04 25.78 27.99
CA TYR A 185 -7.00 26.94 27.10
C TYR A 185 -5.88 27.92 27.48
N ALA A 186 -5.64 28.10 28.78
CA ALA A 186 -4.52 28.92 29.27
C ALA A 186 -3.17 28.34 28.81
N ALA A 187 -3.00 27.02 28.90
CA ALA A 187 -1.79 26.34 28.43
C ALA A 187 -1.63 26.42 26.90
N GLU A 188 -2.70 26.23 26.12
CA GLU A 188 -2.66 26.37 24.66
C GLU A 188 -2.30 27.80 24.24
N LYS A 189 -2.88 28.83 24.88
CA LYS A 189 -2.58 30.22 24.57
C LYS A 189 -1.11 30.56 24.84
N HIS A 190 -0.55 30.05 25.93
CA HIS A 190 0.83 30.33 26.32
C HIS A 190 1.85 29.55 25.47
N LEU A 191 1.63 28.25 25.24
CA LEU A 191 2.63 27.35 24.64
C LEU A 191 2.32 26.95 23.19
N LYS A 192 1.15 27.33 22.66
CA LYS A 192 0.65 26.96 21.32
C LYS A 192 0.59 25.44 21.11
N ILE A 193 0.30 24.70 22.19
CA ILE A 193 0.14 23.24 22.17
C ILE A 193 -1.36 22.93 22.06
N GLY A 194 -1.76 22.19 21.04
CA GLY A 194 -3.17 21.84 20.85
C GLY A 194 -3.78 21.07 22.02
N LEU A 195 -4.96 21.48 22.48
CA LEU A 195 -5.67 20.96 23.66
C LEU A 195 -5.78 19.43 23.70
N GLY A 196 -6.14 18.82 22.57
CA GLY A 196 -6.27 17.36 22.46
C GLY A 196 -4.95 16.62 22.71
N ASN A 197 -3.80 17.21 22.37
CA ASN A 197 -2.52 16.57 22.65
C ASN A 197 -2.22 16.57 24.15
N ILE A 198 -2.53 17.65 24.86
CA ILE A 198 -2.40 17.75 26.32
C ILE A 198 -3.32 16.73 26.99
N LEU A 199 -4.58 16.63 26.54
CA LEU A 199 -5.55 15.69 27.09
C LEU A 199 -5.12 14.23 26.91
N ASN A 200 -4.54 13.88 25.75
CA ASN A 200 -4.03 12.54 25.52
C ASN A 200 -2.87 12.17 26.45
N VAL A 201 -2.07 13.14 26.89
CA VAL A 201 -1.00 12.91 27.88
C VAL A 201 -1.61 12.66 29.26
N ILE A 202 -2.57 13.47 29.68
CA ILE A 202 -3.29 13.30 30.95
C ILE A 202 -4.02 11.96 31.00
N ASN A 203 -4.62 11.53 29.89
CA ASN A 203 -5.27 10.21 29.77
C ASN A 203 -4.28 9.04 29.63
N LYS A 204 -2.96 9.31 29.71
CA LYS A 204 -1.87 8.32 29.55
C LYS A 204 -1.86 7.61 28.19
N GLU A 205 -2.54 8.15 27.18
CA GLU A 205 -2.49 7.67 25.79
C GLU A 205 -1.20 8.10 25.08
N ARG A 206 -0.61 9.21 25.55
CA ARG A 206 0.68 9.73 25.09
C ARG A 206 1.57 10.06 26.27
N ILE A 207 2.87 10.07 25.98
CA ILE A 207 3.91 10.31 26.97
C ILE A 207 4.10 11.83 27.16
N THR A 208 4.23 12.61 26.08
CA THR A 208 4.44 14.07 26.14
C THR A 208 3.57 14.84 25.15
N ALA A 209 3.37 16.13 25.42
CA ALA A 209 2.78 17.11 24.50
C ALA A 209 3.59 18.40 24.54
N GLY A 210 4.03 18.86 23.36
CA GLY A 210 4.89 20.03 23.25
C GLY A 210 6.22 19.90 24.01
N THR A 211 6.76 18.68 24.11
CA THR A 211 7.96 18.29 24.88
C THR A 211 7.79 18.15 26.39
N PHE A 212 6.62 18.49 26.93
CA PHE A 212 6.33 18.46 28.37
C PHE A 212 5.44 17.29 28.77
N ARG A 213 5.48 16.95 30.06
CA ARG A 213 4.50 16.10 30.74
C ARG A 213 3.38 16.96 31.32
N TRP A 214 2.19 16.38 31.38
CA TRP A 214 0.98 17.10 31.79
C TRP A 214 0.16 16.24 32.73
N PHE A 215 -0.24 16.83 33.85
CA PHE A 215 -1.06 16.18 34.86
C PHE A 215 -2.18 17.12 35.30
N LEU A 216 -3.26 16.56 35.81
CA LEU A 216 -4.31 17.37 36.45
C LEU A 216 -3.77 17.84 37.79
N GLN A 217 -4.07 19.08 38.18
CA GLN A 217 -3.70 19.56 39.53
C GLN A 217 -4.36 18.73 40.64
N SER A 218 -5.54 18.16 40.37
CA SER A 218 -6.23 17.26 41.29
C SER A 218 -5.57 15.88 41.46
N ASP A 219 -4.68 15.50 40.54
CA ASP A 219 -3.99 14.21 40.52
C ASP A 219 -2.51 14.43 40.14
N PRO A 220 -1.69 14.96 41.06
CA PRO A 220 -0.29 15.26 40.82
C PRO A 220 0.52 13.98 40.57
N PRO A 221 1.60 14.06 39.78
CA PRO A 221 2.36 12.89 39.36
C PRO A 221 3.16 12.25 40.50
N LYS A 222 3.33 10.94 40.45
CA LYS A 222 4.24 10.17 41.32
C LYS A 222 5.56 9.91 40.60
N GLU A 223 6.62 9.56 41.33
CA GLU A 223 7.91 9.19 40.72
C GLU A 223 7.75 8.09 39.65
N GLU A 224 6.86 7.13 39.91
CA GLU A 224 6.52 6.04 38.98
C GLU A 224 5.92 6.53 37.65
N ASP A 225 5.21 7.66 37.63
CA ASP A 225 4.61 8.22 36.39
C ASP A 225 5.68 8.79 35.45
N PHE A 226 6.88 9.07 35.96
CA PHE A 226 8.04 9.50 35.19
C PHE A 226 8.93 8.35 34.74
N ILE A 227 8.86 7.20 35.43
CA ILE A 227 9.51 5.97 35.00
C ILE A 227 8.79 5.48 33.74
N ILE A 228 9.50 5.43 32.61
CA ILE A 228 8.99 4.79 31.41
C ILE A 228 9.03 3.30 31.68
N PRO A 229 7.88 2.60 31.88
CA PRO A 229 7.91 1.18 32.16
C PRO A 229 8.67 0.47 31.04
N GLU A 230 9.61 -0.40 31.45
CA GLU A 230 10.13 -1.47 30.61
C GLU A 230 8.96 -2.37 30.25
N LYS A 231 8.10 -1.94 29.31
CA LYS A 231 7.21 -2.88 28.66
C LYS A 231 8.10 -3.99 28.11
N PRO A 232 7.84 -5.26 28.47
CA PRO A 232 8.56 -6.38 27.87
C PRO A 232 8.48 -6.19 26.36
N ASP A 233 9.62 -6.33 25.71
CA ASP A 233 9.85 -6.02 24.30
C ASP A 233 8.65 -6.46 23.44
N THR A 234 7.74 -5.53 23.14
CA THR A 234 6.57 -5.82 22.31
C THR A 234 6.96 -6.07 20.86
N SER A 235 8.23 -5.93 20.50
CA SER A 235 8.73 -6.39 19.21
C SER A 235 8.91 -7.91 19.16
N GLY A 236 9.14 -8.59 20.30
CA GLY A 236 9.15 -10.06 20.44
C GLY A 236 10.07 -10.82 19.47
N ARG A 237 10.96 -10.13 18.76
CA ARG A 237 11.75 -10.70 17.66
C ARG A 237 13.19 -10.84 18.10
N LEU A 238 13.46 -11.89 18.87
CA LEU A 238 14.82 -12.36 19.14
C LEU A 238 15.67 -12.50 17.85
N LEU A 239 15.01 -12.91 16.75
CA LEU A 239 15.62 -13.16 15.45
C LEU A 239 15.24 -12.10 14.41
N ASN A 240 16.24 -11.61 13.68
CA ASN A 240 16.09 -10.79 12.47
C ASN A 240 15.65 -11.66 11.27
N TYR A 241 14.35 -11.99 11.22
CA TYR A 241 13.77 -12.81 10.15
C TYR A 241 13.96 -12.23 8.73
N THR A 242 14.06 -10.92 8.59
CA THR A 242 14.26 -10.28 7.28
C THR A 242 15.64 -10.60 6.73
N LEU A 243 16.68 -10.48 7.56
CA LEU A 243 18.04 -10.86 7.19
C LEU A 243 18.15 -12.36 6.93
N TRP A 244 17.61 -13.18 7.83
CA TRP A 244 17.60 -14.65 7.70
C TRP A 244 16.96 -15.11 6.38
N LYS A 245 15.79 -14.56 6.01
CA LYS A 245 15.13 -14.85 4.73
C LYS A 245 15.96 -14.42 3.53
N LYS A 246 16.58 -13.24 3.59
CA LYS A 246 17.41 -12.72 2.49
C LYS A 246 18.67 -13.55 2.27
N LEU A 247 19.26 -14.09 3.33
CA LEU A 247 20.42 -14.98 3.27
C LEU A 247 20.09 -16.42 2.84
N GLY A 248 18.85 -16.69 2.41
CA GLY A 248 18.46 -18.01 1.94
C GLY A 248 18.04 -18.98 3.04
N LYS A 249 17.69 -18.47 4.23
CA LYS A 249 17.26 -19.26 5.40
C LYS A 249 18.32 -20.28 5.86
N PRO A 250 19.53 -19.83 6.24
CA PRO A 250 20.56 -20.73 6.76
C PRO A 250 20.05 -21.49 8.00
N SER A 251 20.57 -22.70 8.20
CA SER A 251 20.27 -23.52 9.39
C SER A 251 20.92 -22.88 10.62
N ILE A 252 20.11 -22.36 11.55
CA ILE A 252 20.54 -21.68 12.77
C ILE A 252 19.60 -22.03 13.93
N ASP A 253 20.06 -21.87 15.17
CA ASP A 253 19.17 -21.93 16.34
C ASP A 253 18.37 -20.62 16.47
N HIS A 254 17.04 -20.71 16.38
CA HIS A 254 16.15 -19.55 16.52
C HIS A 254 16.05 -19.05 17.97
N LYS A 255 16.39 -19.89 18.96
CA LYS A 255 16.40 -19.55 20.39
C LYS A 255 17.73 -18.93 20.82
N SER A 256 18.80 -19.17 20.07
CA SER A 256 20.10 -18.52 20.24
C SER A 256 20.68 -18.12 18.88
N PRO A 257 20.13 -17.07 18.22
CA PRO A 257 20.58 -16.69 16.89
C PRO A 257 22.05 -16.21 16.87
N PRO A 258 22.74 -16.36 15.73
CA PRO A 258 24.07 -15.80 15.56
C PRO A 258 24.05 -14.27 15.71
N PRO A 259 25.18 -13.64 16.08
CA PRO A 259 25.24 -12.23 16.43
C PRO A 259 24.60 -11.29 15.41
N CYS A 260 24.84 -11.49 14.11
CA CYS A 260 24.30 -10.63 13.04
C CYS A 260 22.77 -10.70 12.90
N MET A 261 22.13 -11.75 13.43
CA MET A 261 20.68 -11.95 13.40
C MET A 261 20.02 -11.84 14.79
N ASN A 262 20.80 -11.68 15.86
CA ASN A 262 20.32 -11.63 17.23
C ASN A 262 19.96 -10.19 17.63
N LEU A 263 18.67 -9.92 17.84
CA LEU A 263 18.16 -8.59 18.20
C LEU A 263 17.98 -8.40 19.72
N SER A 264 18.40 -9.37 20.54
CA SER A 264 18.34 -9.27 22.00
C SER A 264 19.27 -8.18 22.53
N ILE A 265 18.77 -7.35 23.43
CA ILE A 265 19.54 -6.30 24.10
C ILE A 265 20.59 -6.90 25.06
N ASN A 266 20.35 -8.13 25.54
CA ASN A 266 21.24 -8.84 26.44
C ASN A 266 22.59 -9.13 25.76
N ASN A 267 23.67 -9.02 26.52
CA ASN A 267 25.02 -9.33 26.03
C ASN A 267 25.18 -10.82 25.79
N MET A 268 25.93 -11.17 24.74
CA MET A 268 26.35 -12.55 24.49
C MET A 268 27.62 -12.87 25.28
N VAL A 269 27.94 -14.16 25.42
CA VAL A 269 29.18 -14.63 26.04
C VAL A 269 30.39 -14.02 25.31
N GLU A 270 31.32 -13.43 26.06
CA GLU A 270 32.54 -12.75 25.57
C GLU A 270 32.29 -11.57 24.61
N GLU A 271 31.11 -10.98 24.69
CA GLU A 271 30.81 -9.79 23.89
C GLU A 271 31.28 -8.50 24.56
N GLN A 272 32.06 -7.73 23.82
CA GLN A 272 32.60 -6.44 24.25
C GLN A 272 32.12 -5.34 23.33
N TRP A 273 31.72 -4.20 23.90
CA TRP A 273 31.17 -3.06 23.19
C TRP A 273 32.16 -1.90 23.14
N LYS A 274 32.25 -1.23 21.98
CA LYS A 274 32.94 0.05 21.79
C LYS A 274 31.96 1.09 21.26
N THR A 275 32.01 2.29 21.82
CA THR A 275 31.18 3.41 21.37
C THR A 275 31.63 3.89 19.98
N ILE A 276 30.67 4.09 19.08
CA ILE A 276 30.91 4.61 17.74
C ILE A 276 31.12 6.12 17.83
N LYS A 277 32.35 6.58 17.57
CA LYS A 277 32.80 7.97 17.68
C LYS A 277 32.62 8.79 16.40
N LEU A 278 31.57 8.52 15.63
CA LEU A 278 31.26 9.31 14.44
C LEU A 278 30.71 10.69 14.87
N PRO A 279 31.25 11.82 14.37
CA PRO A 279 30.83 13.17 14.76
C PRO A 279 29.32 13.41 14.63
N GLU A 280 28.67 12.76 13.67
CA GLU A 280 27.25 12.87 13.39
C GLU A 280 26.35 12.31 14.49
N PHE A 281 26.87 11.43 15.36
CA PHE A 281 26.06 10.62 16.26
C PHE A 281 26.38 10.80 17.75
N GLN A 282 27.29 11.68 18.15
CA GLN A 282 27.52 12.06 19.56
C GLN A 282 27.46 10.88 20.57
N ASN A 283 28.16 9.77 20.28
CA ASN A 283 28.21 8.57 21.13
C ASN A 283 26.89 7.79 21.31
N ARG A 284 25.92 7.96 20.42
CA ARG A 284 24.61 7.28 20.51
C ARG A 284 24.55 5.83 20.08
N PHE A 285 25.60 5.35 19.42
CA PHE A 285 25.67 3.98 18.95
C PHE A 285 26.91 3.30 19.50
N ALA A 286 26.83 2.00 19.73
CA ALA A 286 27.95 1.14 20.06
C ALA A 286 28.00 -0.05 19.10
N ILE A 287 29.20 -0.53 18.81
CA ILE A 287 29.44 -1.77 18.06
C ILE A 287 30.11 -2.80 18.97
N SER A 288 29.68 -4.06 18.86
CA SER A 288 30.30 -5.16 19.57
C SER A 288 31.40 -5.84 18.74
N ASN A 289 32.32 -6.52 19.41
CA ASN A 289 33.33 -7.38 18.77
C ASN A 289 32.70 -8.53 17.96
N LYS A 290 31.42 -8.86 18.20
CA LYS A 290 30.67 -9.84 17.39
C LYS A 290 29.89 -9.21 16.24
N GLY A 291 30.09 -7.91 15.98
CA GLY A 291 29.49 -7.18 14.88
C GLY A 291 28.06 -6.73 15.13
N ARG A 292 27.53 -6.84 16.36
CA ARG A 292 26.22 -6.29 16.71
C ARG A 292 26.33 -4.79 16.89
N ILE A 293 25.28 -4.06 16.52
CA ILE A 293 25.24 -2.61 16.67
C ILE A 293 24.04 -2.26 17.51
N LYS A 294 24.26 -1.41 18.51
CA LYS A 294 23.29 -1.04 19.53
C LYS A 294 23.10 0.46 19.49
N ARG A 295 21.84 0.91 19.46
CA ARG A 295 21.47 2.29 19.74
C ARG A 295 21.29 2.42 21.24
N LEU A 296 22.06 3.29 21.88
CA LEU A 296 21.94 3.56 23.32
C LEU A 296 20.62 4.29 23.60
N GLY A 297 20.02 4.00 24.76
CA GLY A 297 18.81 4.68 25.21
C GLY A 297 19.05 6.18 25.43
N GLY A 298 18.11 7.02 25.03
CA GLY A 298 18.23 8.46 25.23
C GLY A 298 17.15 9.28 24.56
N TRP A 299 17.03 10.54 24.97
CA TRP A 299 16.17 11.52 24.31
C TRP A 299 16.72 11.86 22.93
N ASN A 300 15.83 12.01 21.94
CA ASN A 300 16.24 12.55 20.65
C ASN A 300 16.73 13.99 20.78
N SER A 301 17.74 14.35 20.00
CA SER A 301 18.42 15.65 20.09
C SER A 301 17.79 16.74 19.22
N ALA A 302 16.84 16.41 18.34
CA ALA A 302 16.12 17.40 17.51
C ALA A 302 14.64 17.03 17.27
N GLY A 303 13.79 18.06 17.14
CA GLY A 303 12.36 17.95 16.86
C GLY A 303 11.50 17.76 18.10
N ARG A 304 10.39 17.02 17.99
CA ARG A 304 9.55 16.68 19.15
C ARG A 304 10.35 15.79 20.11
N ARG A 305 10.57 16.19 21.37
CA ARG A 305 11.24 15.34 22.38
C ARG A 305 10.46 14.06 22.65
N PHE A 306 11.05 12.92 22.32
CA PHE A 306 10.59 11.58 22.71
C PHE A 306 11.79 10.70 23.06
N PHE A 307 11.58 9.79 24.00
CA PHE A 307 12.63 8.88 24.45
C PHE A 307 12.76 7.70 23.47
N LEU A 308 13.97 7.49 22.95
CA LEU A 308 14.30 6.34 22.14
C LEU A 308 14.86 5.25 23.04
N LYS A 309 14.14 4.13 23.13
CA LYS A 309 14.62 2.95 23.86
C LYS A 309 15.90 2.39 23.25
N GLU A 310 16.72 1.82 24.12
CA GLU A 310 17.86 0.99 23.73
C GLU A 310 17.40 -0.15 22.83
N MET A 311 18.15 -0.43 21.76
CA MET A 311 17.77 -1.44 20.79
C MET A 311 18.98 -1.91 19.98
N ILE A 312 19.03 -3.20 19.66
CA ILE A 312 19.93 -3.71 18.63
C ILE A 312 19.44 -3.27 17.25
N VAL A 313 20.30 -2.56 16.51
CA VAL A 313 20.03 -2.09 15.15
C VAL A 313 20.00 -3.31 14.22
N SER A 314 18.88 -3.50 13.53
CA SER A 314 18.73 -4.57 12.55
C SER A 314 19.71 -4.39 11.40
N GLN A 315 20.46 -5.46 11.13
CA GLN A 315 21.34 -5.53 9.98
C GLN A 315 20.59 -6.01 8.73
N SER A 316 21.10 -5.60 7.58
CA SER A 316 20.64 -5.99 6.26
C SER A 316 21.80 -6.51 5.43
N VAL A 317 21.48 -7.25 4.38
CA VAL A 317 22.46 -7.76 3.41
C VAL A 317 22.32 -7.01 2.09
N GLU A 318 23.46 -6.61 1.53
CA GLU A 318 23.59 -6.07 0.18
C GLU A 318 24.36 -7.07 -0.69
N PHE A 319 23.72 -7.50 -1.78
CA PHE A 319 24.28 -8.48 -2.72
C PHE A 319 24.96 -7.75 -3.89
N ASN A 320 26.24 -8.04 -4.10
CA ASN A 320 26.99 -7.65 -5.29
C ASN A 320 26.82 -8.70 -6.41
N SER A 321 26.67 -9.98 -6.05
CA SER A 321 26.35 -11.09 -6.94
C SER A 321 25.51 -12.15 -6.21
N ASN A 322 25.18 -13.28 -6.86
CA ASN A 322 24.45 -14.37 -6.21
C ASN A 322 25.20 -14.99 -5.01
N THR A 323 26.53 -14.85 -4.96
CA THR A 323 27.39 -15.43 -3.92
C THR A 323 28.13 -14.38 -3.10
N ASN A 324 28.34 -13.17 -3.63
CA ASN A 324 29.09 -12.13 -2.94
C ASN A 324 28.16 -11.07 -2.35
N TYR A 325 28.21 -10.91 -1.04
CA TYR A 325 27.40 -9.96 -0.29
C TYR A 325 28.15 -9.45 0.94
N PHE A 326 27.68 -8.34 1.50
CA PHE A 326 28.18 -7.82 2.78
C PHE A 326 27.02 -7.39 3.69
N LEU A 327 27.30 -7.38 4.99
CA LEU A 327 26.36 -6.91 6.01
C LEU A 327 26.48 -5.39 6.18
N CYS A 328 25.34 -4.72 6.19
CA CYS A 328 25.24 -3.29 6.43
C CYS A 328 24.10 -2.98 7.39
N CYS A 329 24.17 -1.81 8.03
CA CYS A 329 23.09 -1.27 8.82
C CYS A 329 22.89 0.21 8.54
N GLN A 330 21.68 0.69 8.80
CA GLN A 330 21.36 2.10 8.73
C GLN A 330 21.41 2.69 10.14
N LEU A 331 22.39 3.55 10.39
CA LEU A 331 22.47 4.36 11.60
C LEU A 331 21.70 5.65 11.35
N GLN A 332 20.71 5.92 12.17
CA GLN A 332 19.87 7.10 12.04
C GLN A 332 19.74 7.79 13.39
N ASP A 333 20.11 9.07 13.40
CA ASP A 333 19.74 9.98 14.46
C ASP A 333 19.22 11.30 13.89
N ASN A 334 18.03 11.72 14.33
CA ASN A 334 17.28 12.83 13.77
C ASN A 334 17.18 12.78 12.23
N GLU A 335 17.66 13.83 11.55
CA GLU A 335 17.71 13.96 10.09
C GLU A 335 18.96 13.31 9.46
N LYS A 336 19.96 12.95 10.28
CA LYS A 336 21.21 12.35 9.78
C LYS A 336 21.06 10.84 9.66
N LYS A 337 21.43 10.34 8.48
CA LYS A 337 21.34 8.92 8.14
C LYS A 337 22.64 8.48 7.48
N VAL A 338 23.30 7.52 8.12
CA VAL A 338 24.55 6.93 7.63
C VAL A 338 24.34 5.45 7.39
N TYR A 339 24.73 5.00 6.20
CA TYR A 339 24.81 3.58 5.88
C TYR A 339 26.21 3.09 6.24
N ALA A 340 26.29 2.16 7.18
CA ALA A 340 27.56 1.63 7.66
C ALA A 340 27.71 0.16 7.28
N SER A 341 28.87 -0.19 6.72
CA SER A 341 29.28 -1.58 6.53
C SER A 341 29.76 -2.15 7.87
N VAL A 342 29.22 -3.30 8.25
CA VAL A 342 29.53 -3.95 9.53
C VAL A 342 30.98 -4.42 9.57
N SER A 343 31.50 -4.98 8.47
CA SER A 343 32.90 -5.40 8.37
C SER A 343 33.88 -4.23 8.45
N ARG A 344 33.55 -3.07 7.87
CA ARG A 344 34.36 -1.84 8.01
C ARG A 344 34.42 -1.36 9.45
N LEU A 345 33.27 -1.29 10.12
CA LEU A 345 33.23 -0.88 11.52
C LEU A 345 33.98 -1.87 12.43
N LEU A 346 33.79 -3.18 12.22
CA LEU A 346 34.51 -4.21 12.96
C LEU A 346 36.03 -4.06 12.82
N TYR A 347 36.52 -3.94 11.59
CA TYR A 347 37.94 -3.76 11.33
C TYR A 347 38.48 -2.48 11.98
N TYR A 348 37.79 -1.36 11.80
CA TYR A 348 38.19 -0.07 12.37
C TYR A 348 38.29 -0.11 13.90
N TYR A 349 37.26 -0.64 14.58
CA TYR A 349 37.19 -0.59 16.05
C TYR A 349 37.96 -1.73 16.74
N PHE A 350 38.18 -2.87 16.09
CA PHE A 350 38.77 -4.05 16.74
C PHE A 350 40.07 -4.56 16.09
N VAL A 351 40.47 -4.07 14.91
CA VAL A 351 41.73 -4.48 14.26
C VAL A 351 42.69 -3.31 14.11
N LYS A 352 42.34 -2.30 13.31
CA LYS A 352 43.21 -1.18 12.99
C LYS A 352 42.41 0.03 12.53
N GLU A 353 42.70 1.19 13.11
CA GLU A 353 42.11 2.46 12.68
C GLU A 353 42.60 2.87 11.29
N PHE A 354 41.69 3.37 10.47
CA PHE A 354 41.93 3.90 9.13
C PHE A 354 40.85 4.94 8.81
N ASP A 355 41.03 5.76 7.77
CA ASP A 355 39.97 6.68 7.36
C ASP A 355 38.74 5.89 6.87
N ILE A 356 37.70 5.84 7.72
CA ILE A 356 36.46 5.11 7.42
C ILE A 356 35.70 5.69 6.22
N ASN A 357 35.99 6.94 5.85
CA ASN A 357 35.40 7.61 4.69
C ASN A 357 36.24 7.46 3.42
N ASP A 358 37.47 6.95 3.52
CA ASP A 358 38.32 6.66 2.35
C ASP A 358 37.72 5.51 1.54
N LYS A 359 37.28 5.86 0.32
CA LYS A 359 36.64 4.95 -0.65
C LYS A 359 37.65 4.17 -1.49
N THR A 360 38.94 4.50 -1.40
CA THR A 360 40.03 3.76 -2.05
C THR A 360 40.45 2.52 -1.27
N LEU A 361 39.98 2.40 -0.04
CA LEU A 361 40.24 1.29 0.86
C LEU A 361 39.02 0.37 0.96
N ILE A 362 39.20 -0.91 0.66
CA ILE A 362 38.18 -1.95 0.79
C ILE A 362 38.54 -2.94 1.89
N ILE A 363 37.52 -3.45 2.57
CA ILE A 363 37.67 -4.56 3.53
C ILE A 363 37.24 -5.84 2.83
N ILE A 364 38.16 -6.79 2.70
CA ILE A 364 37.88 -8.13 2.22
C ILE A 364 37.48 -8.99 3.41
N ASN A 365 36.37 -9.71 3.23
CA ASN A 365 35.85 -10.66 4.20
C ASN A 365 36.01 -12.08 3.64
N GLU A 366 36.95 -12.83 4.21
CA GLU A 366 37.29 -14.20 3.81
C GLU A 366 36.54 -15.27 4.64
N ASN A 367 35.56 -14.85 5.45
CA ASN A 367 34.71 -15.78 6.19
C ASN A 367 33.77 -16.55 5.25
N GLU A 368 33.59 -17.85 5.54
CA GLU A 368 32.56 -18.70 4.94
C GLU A 368 31.78 -19.40 6.06
N PRO A 369 30.50 -19.07 6.28
CA PRO A 369 29.70 -18.11 5.52
C PRO A 369 30.05 -16.64 5.84
N LYS A 370 29.96 -15.75 4.84
CA LYS A 370 30.31 -14.30 4.99
C LYS A 370 29.54 -13.55 6.08
N TRP A 371 28.38 -14.05 6.54
CA TRP A 371 27.60 -13.42 7.62
C TRP A 371 28.05 -13.82 9.03
N ASP A 372 28.87 -14.87 9.17
CA ASP A 372 29.45 -15.30 10.45
C ASP A 372 30.89 -14.82 10.51
N ILE A 373 31.07 -13.57 10.97
CA ILE A 373 32.33 -12.85 10.82
C ILE A 373 33.26 -13.17 11.99
N ASP A 374 34.33 -13.90 11.70
CA ASP A 374 35.56 -13.87 12.48
C ASP A 374 36.39 -12.64 12.05
N ILE A 375 36.69 -11.78 13.02
CA ILE A 375 37.45 -10.54 12.81
C ILE A 375 38.85 -10.83 12.24
N SER A 376 39.45 -11.96 12.61
CA SER A 376 40.81 -12.34 12.15
C SER A 376 40.90 -12.57 10.64
N LYS A 377 39.76 -12.83 9.99
CA LYS A 377 39.64 -13.07 8.53
C LYS A 377 39.21 -11.83 7.74
N LEU A 378 39.34 -10.64 8.35
CA LEU A 378 39.14 -9.36 7.68
C LEU A 378 40.48 -8.75 7.28
N SER A 379 40.62 -8.31 6.03
CA SER A 379 41.84 -7.68 5.53
C SER A 379 41.54 -6.37 4.77
N LEU A 380 42.46 -5.39 4.85
CA LEU A 380 42.33 -4.07 4.22
C LEU A 380 43.17 -4.03 2.92
N GLN A 381 42.56 -3.63 1.79
CA GLN A 381 43.24 -3.51 0.49
C GLN A 381 42.96 -2.15 -0.19
N LYS A 382 43.90 -1.68 -1.04
CA LYS A 382 43.79 -0.46 -1.86
C LYS A 382 43.33 -0.78 -3.29
N VAL A 383 42.50 0.08 -3.87
CA VAL A 383 41.77 -0.18 -5.13
C VAL A 383 42.53 0.15 -6.44
N TYR A 384 43.67 0.86 -6.45
CA TYR A 384 44.16 1.49 -7.70
C TYR A 384 45.07 0.67 -8.63
N GLY A 385 44.66 0.59 -9.90
CA GLY A 385 45.46 0.33 -11.11
C GLY A 385 44.57 0.01 -12.33
N GLU A 386 44.59 0.86 -13.36
CA GLU A 386 43.85 0.76 -14.65
C GLU A 386 42.42 1.34 -14.72
N LEU A 387 42.29 2.42 -15.50
CA LEU A 387 41.11 3.19 -15.95
C LEU A 387 41.10 4.65 -15.48
N GLN A 388 42.16 5.38 -15.82
CA GLN A 388 42.04 6.80 -16.16
C GLN A 388 42.34 6.97 -17.66
N LYS A 389 41.33 7.37 -18.43
CA LYS A 389 41.39 8.48 -19.41
C LYS A 389 40.03 8.67 -20.11
N LYS A 390 39.55 9.92 -20.03
CA LYS A 390 38.31 10.54 -20.57
C LYS A 390 37.06 10.31 -19.70
N GLU A 391 36.29 11.32 -19.28
CA GLU A 391 36.28 12.76 -19.55
C GLU A 391 35.56 13.47 -18.38
N GLU A 392 35.82 14.76 -18.24
CA GLU A 392 35.43 15.60 -17.10
C GLU A 392 33.94 15.96 -17.05
N ASN A 393 33.51 16.16 -15.80
CA ASN A 393 32.32 16.87 -15.32
C ASN A 393 30.94 16.19 -15.33
N SER A 394 30.43 16.11 -14.11
CA SER A 394 29.18 15.53 -13.59
C SER A 394 29.13 14.00 -13.49
N ASP A 395 28.77 13.55 -12.28
CA ASP A 395 28.33 12.19 -11.95
C ASP A 395 29.35 11.09 -11.59
N LEU A 396 30.39 11.45 -10.84
CA LEU A 396 31.20 10.49 -10.06
C LEU A 396 30.46 9.85 -8.85
N CYS A 397 29.16 10.11 -8.68
CA CYS A 397 28.32 9.52 -7.63
C CYS A 397 27.50 8.30 -8.10
N ILE A 398 27.50 7.98 -9.41
CA ILE A 398 26.67 6.90 -9.97
C ILE A 398 27.39 5.54 -9.96
N LEU A 399 28.72 5.52 -10.14
CA LEU A 399 29.47 4.29 -10.41
C LEU A 399 29.38 3.22 -9.30
N ASN A 400 29.31 3.63 -8.02
CA ASN A 400 29.18 2.68 -6.90
C ASN A 400 27.77 2.06 -6.75
N LYS A 401 26.79 2.48 -7.57
CA LYS A 401 25.41 1.95 -7.52
C LYS A 401 25.04 1.10 -8.74
N ILE A 402 25.94 0.94 -9.71
CA ILE A 402 25.60 0.27 -10.97
C ILE A 402 25.58 -1.25 -10.76
N ARG A 403 24.37 -1.82 -10.75
CA ARG A 403 24.13 -3.26 -10.81
C ARG A 403 24.31 -3.75 -12.25
N VAL A 404 25.29 -4.62 -12.48
CA VAL A 404 25.48 -5.29 -13.76
C VAL A 404 24.51 -6.48 -13.87
N LEU A 405 23.74 -6.55 -14.95
CA LEU A 405 22.82 -7.65 -15.24
C LEU A 405 23.38 -8.51 -16.39
N LEU A 406 23.69 -9.76 -16.07
CA LEU A 406 24.21 -10.78 -16.99
C LEU A 406 23.13 -11.80 -17.36
N ASN A 407 23.34 -12.55 -18.46
CA ASN A 407 22.34 -13.46 -19.01
C ASN A 407 22.20 -14.75 -18.17
N SER A 408 21.00 -15.36 -18.17
CA SER A 408 20.64 -16.54 -17.36
C SER A 408 21.09 -17.88 -17.94
N GLY A 409 21.74 -17.91 -19.11
CA GLY A 409 22.26 -19.14 -19.73
C GLY A 409 21.19 -20.13 -20.23
N GLU A 410 19.91 -19.79 -20.12
CA GLU A 410 18.80 -20.66 -20.53
C GLU A 410 18.64 -20.68 -22.06
N ILE A 411 18.40 -21.87 -22.62
CA ILE A 411 18.20 -22.06 -24.07
C ILE A 411 16.71 -22.11 -24.45
N LEU A 412 15.85 -22.65 -23.57
CA LEU A 412 14.43 -22.88 -23.83
C LEU A 412 13.55 -22.06 -22.88
N ASN A 413 12.56 -21.37 -23.43
CA ASN A 413 11.49 -20.74 -22.66
C ASN A 413 10.46 -21.79 -22.18
N GLU A 414 10.83 -22.53 -21.14
CA GLU A 414 10.01 -23.59 -20.51
C GLU A 414 8.63 -23.09 -20.06
N ALA A 415 8.53 -21.85 -19.60
CA ALA A 415 7.27 -21.25 -19.15
C ALA A 415 6.27 -21.04 -20.30
N LEU A 416 6.75 -20.58 -21.46
CA LEU A 416 5.90 -20.44 -22.65
C LEU A 416 5.55 -21.79 -23.26
N TRP A 417 6.53 -22.70 -23.32
CA TRP A 417 6.32 -24.06 -23.84
C TRP A 417 5.21 -24.81 -23.08
N LYS A 418 5.23 -24.77 -21.74
CA LYS A 418 4.16 -25.34 -20.90
C LYS A 418 2.79 -24.69 -21.17
N LYS A 419 2.74 -23.37 -21.32
CA LYS A 419 1.49 -22.63 -21.62
C LYS A 419 0.91 -22.94 -23.00
N MET A 420 1.75 -23.38 -23.94
CA MET A 420 1.33 -23.82 -25.28
C MET A 420 0.86 -25.29 -25.31
N GLY A 421 0.74 -25.95 -24.15
CA GLY A 421 0.31 -27.35 -24.08
C GLY A 421 1.46 -28.34 -24.25
N SER A 422 2.70 -27.92 -24.03
CA SER A 422 3.91 -28.76 -24.08
C SER A 422 4.05 -29.54 -25.40
N PRO A 423 4.01 -28.88 -26.57
CA PRO A 423 4.13 -29.55 -27.87
C PRO A 423 5.45 -30.32 -27.97
N LYS A 424 5.45 -31.44 -28.68
CA LYS A 424 6.66 -32.26 -28.91
C LYS A 424 7.63 -31.49 -29.79
N ILE A 425 8.74 -31.02 -29.21
CA ILE A 425 9.80 -30.25 -29.88
C ILE A 425 11.17 -30.74 -29.43
N ASP A 426 12.22 -30.46 -30.21
CA ASP A 426 13.60 -30.59 -29.75
C ASP A 426 13.92 -29.47 -28.74
N LYS A 427 14.18 -29.84 -27.47
CA LYS A 427 14.51 -28.88 -26.42
C LYS A 427 15.91 -28.28 -26.57
N LYS A 428 16.83 -28.94 -27.28
CA LYS A 428 18.19 -28.44 -27.54
C LYS A 428 18.18 -27.40 -28.65
N ASN A 429 17.30 -27.55 -29.64
CA ASN A 429 17.08 -26.61 -30.73
C ASN A 429 15.60 -26.23 -30.84
N PRO A 430 15.08 -25.45 -29.88
CA PRO A 430 13.66 -25.12 -29.87
C PRO A 430 13.29 -24.16 -31.01
N PRO A 431 12.00 -24.13 -31.42
CA PRO A 431 11.49 -23.17 -32.39
C PRO A 431 11.83 -21.72 -32.01
N PRO A 432 11.96 -20.79 -32.97
CA PRO A 432 12.48 -19.44 -32.72
C PRO A 432 11.81 -18.72 -31.54
N ILE A 433 10.48 -18.74 -31.46
CA ILE A 433 9.69 -18.09 -30.40
C ILE A 433 9.92 -18.68 -29.00
N LEU A 434 10.42 -19.91 -28.91
CA LEU A 434 10.76 -20.60 -27.67
C LEU A 434 12.28 -20.55 -27.37
N ASN A 435 13.10 -20.08 -28.31
CA ASN A 435 14.55 -20.13 -28.25
C ASN A 435 15.15 -18.86 -27.60
N LEU A 436 15.75 -19.04 -26.43
CA LEU A 436 16.41 -17.97 -25.66
C LEU A 436 17.92 -17.85 -25.91
N SER A 437 18.48 -18.71 -26.78
CA SER A 437 19.89 -18.66 -27.16
C SER A 437 20.24 -17.38 -27.90
N LEU A 438 21.40 -16.79 -27.57
CA LEU A 438 21.96 -15.65 -28.29
C LEU A 438 22.47 -15.98 -29.70
N LYS A 439 22.65 -17.28 -30.02
CA LYS A 439 23.06 -17.70 -31.36
C LYS A 439 21.96 -17.34 -32.37
N ASN A 440 22.35 -16.77 -33.51
CA ASN A 440 21.44 -16.54 -34.62
C ASN A 440 21.02 -17.87 -35.24
N LEU A 441 19.75 -17.95 -35.64
CA LEU A 441 19.20 -19.09 -36.37
C LEU A 441 19.47 -18.93 -37.86
N LEU A 442 19.31 -20.02 -38.61
CA LEU A 442 19.45 -20.00 -40.07
C LEU A 442 18.41 -19.05 -40.68
N ASN A 443 18.85 -18.15 -41.57
CA ASN A 443 18.03 -17.12 -42.22
C ASN A 443 17.37 -16.11 -41.28
N GLU A 444 17.92 -15.96 -40.07
CA GLU A 444 17.48 -14.94 -39.13
C GLU A 444 18.27 -13.64 -39.28
N TYR A 445 17.55 -12.54 -39.36
CA TYR A 445 18.12 -11.20 -39.33
C TYR A 445 17.31 -10.31 -38.38
N TRP A 446 17.96 -9.25 -37.88
CA TRP A 446 17.46 -8.40 -36.83
C TRP A 446 17.26 -6.98 -37.33
N LEU A 447 16.15 -6.36 -36.91
CA LEU A 447 15.89 -4.93 -37.07
C LEU A 447 15.78 -4.27 -35.69
N PRO A 448 16.12 -2.97 -35.55
CA PRO A 448 15.83 -2.21 -34.34
C PRO A 448 14.34 -2.28 -34.01
N LEU A 449 14.00 -2.46 -32.73
CA LEU A 449 12.59 -2.47 -32.33
C LEU A 449 12.05 -1.02 -32.38
N PRO A 450 10.97 -0.74 -33.14
CA PRO A 450 10.46 0.62 -33.32
C PRO A 450 10.13 1.32 -31.99
N SER A 451 10.56 2.57 -31.86
CA SER A 451 10.49 3.40 -30.64
C SER A 451 11.42 2.98 -29.48
N PHE A 452 12.26 1.96 -29.68
CA PHE A 452 13.17 1.44 -28.66
C PHE A 452 14.59 1.15 -29.23
N GLU A 453 14.97 1.94 -30.23
CA GLU A 453 16.25 1.86 -30.93
C GLU A 453 17.42 1.98 -29.94
N GLY A 454 18.49 1.21 -30.17
CA GLY A 454 19.66 1.15 -29.29
C GLY A 454 19.45 0.40 -27.97
N LYS A 455 18.23 -0.07 -27.66
CA LYS A 455 17.94 -0.86 -26.45
C LYS A 455 17.42 -2.26 -26.76
N TYR A 456 16.58 -2.38 -27.79
CA TYR A 456 15.97 -3.64 -28.20
C TYR A 456 15.96 -3.81 -29.72
N ALA A 457 15.98 -5.07 -30.15
CA ALA A 457 15.84 -5.50 -31.54
C ALA A 457 14.81 -6.61 -31.67
N ILE A 458 14.23 -6.75 -32.86
CA ILE A 458 13.28 -7.80 -33.22
C ILE A 458 13.82 -8.56 -34.45
N SER A 459 13.69 -9.89 -34.45
CA SER A 459 14.06 -10.70 -35.62
C SER A 459 12.86 -11.05 -36.47
N ASN A 460 13.10 -11.31 -37.76
CA ASN A 460 12.09 -11.78 -38.70
C ASN A 460 11.42 -13.08 -38.27
N MET A 461 12.05 -13.86 -37.37
CA MET A 461 11.52 -15.11 -36.83
C MET A 461 10.73 -14.92 -35.51
N GLY A 462 10.48 -13.69 -35.08
CA GLY A 462 9.66 -13.42 -33.89
C GLY A 462 10.42 -13.43 -32.57
N ARG A 463 11.75 -13.35 -32.58
CA ARG A 463 12.56 -13.21 -31.36
C ARG A 463 12.74 -11.74 -31.00
N ILE A 464 12.82 -11.44 -29.70
CA ILE A 464 13.08 -10.09 -29.19
C ILE A 464 14.39 -10.14 -28.42
N LYS A 465 15.33 -9.25 -28.76
CA LYS A 465 16.64 -9.16 -28.12
C LYS A 465 16.77 -7.84 -27.39
N ARG A 466 17.25 -7.88 -26.15
CA ARG A 466 17.79 -6.73 -25.43
C ARG A 466 19.27 -6.59 -25.80
N LEU A 467 19.66 -5.41 -26.23
CA LEU A 467 21.06 -5.09 -26.56
C LEU A 467 21.87 -4.85 -25.27
N SER A 468 23.19 -5.03 -25.34
CA SER A 468 24.11 -4.67 -24.25
C SER A 468 24.53 -3.20 -24.35
N GLY A 469 25.28 -2.70 -23.36
CA GLY A 469 25.95 -1.41 -23.43
C GLY A 469 25.08 -0.19 -23.09
N TRP A 470 23.89 -0.40 -22.49
CA TRP A 470 23.03 0.70 -22.06
C TRP A 470 22.66 0.62 -20.58
N VAL A 471 22.40 1.80 -20.01
CA VAL A 471 22.11 2.00 -18.59
C VAL A 471 20.67 2.50 -18.42
N ILE A 472 20.01 2.06 -17.35
CA ILE A 472 18.72 2.63 -16.92
C ILE A 472 18.63 2.76 -15.40
N GLY A 473 18.73 4.00 -14.91
CA GLY A 473 18.89 4.25 -13.47
C GLY A 473 20.19 3.63 -12.95
N THR A 474 20.07 2.72 -11.97
CA THR A 474 21.22 2.03 -11.34
C THR A 474 21.53 0.67 -11.97
N GLN A 475 20.98 0.35 -13.15
CA GLN A 475 21.17 -0.93 -13.82
C GLN A 475 21.96 -0.75 -15.12
N TYR A 476 23.00 -1.55 -15.30
CA TYR A 476 23.75 -1.66 -16.54
C TYR A 476 23.54 -3.04 -17.15
N PHE A 477 23.18 -3.07 -18.43
CA PHE A 477 23.03 -4.32 -19.19
C PHE A 477 24.34 -4.63 -19.91
N GLY A 478 25.18 -5.44 -19.24
CA GLY A 478 26.51 -5.79 -19.76
C GLY A 478 26.47 -6.78 -20.93
N GLU A 479 25.41 -7.59 -21.01
CA GLU A 479 25.26 -8.63 -22.03
C GLU A 479 23.91 -8.54 -22.74
N GLU A 480 23.91 -8.99 -24.01
CA GLU A 480 22.69 -9.19 -24.77
C GLU A 480 21.82 -10.29 -24.15
N GLN A 481 20.51 -10.20 -24.33
CA GLN A 481 19.59 -11.24 -23.86
C GLN A 481 18.40 -11.39 -24.81
N ILE A 482 18.05 -12.64 -25.16
CA ILE A 482 16.75 -12.90 -25.81
C ILE A 482 15.65 -12.88 -24.75
N MET A 483 14.63 -12.04 -24.98
CA MET A 483 13.54 -11.80 -24.06
C MET A 483 12.53 -12.95 -24.09
N SER A 484 12.10 -13.40 -22.90
CA SER A 484 11.06 -14.41 -22.78
C SER A 484 9.70 -13.89 -23.24
N LEU A 485 9.15 -14.54 -24.26
CA LEU A 485 7.80 -14.30 -24.77
C LEU A 485 6.74 -14.95 -23.87
N ASN A 486 5.51 -14.44 -23.92
CA ASN A 486 4.37 -14.87 -23.12
C ASN A 486 3.10 -15.05 -23.95
N LEU A 487 2.16 -15.83 -23.43
CA LEU A 487 0.87 -16.11 -24.06
C LEU A 487 -0.28 -15.43 -23.31
N LYS A 488 -1.21 -14.79 -24.03
CA LYS A 488 -2.48 -14.28 -23.50
C LYS A 488 -3.65 -14.89 -24.26
N LYS A 489 -4.66 -15.37 -23.54
CA LYS A 489 -5.93 -15.85 -24.11
C LYS A 489 -6.95 -14.71 -24.10
N ASP A 490 -7.50 -14.37 -25.26
CA ASP A 490 -8.59 -13.39 -25.38
C ASP A 490 -9.78 -14.01 -26.12
N LYS A 491 -10.89 -14.22 -25.41
CA LYS A 491 -12.11 -14.90 -25.83
C LYS A 491 -11.88 -16.27 -26.48
N THR A 492 -11.47 -16.30 -27.74
CA THR A 492 -11.27 -17.50 -28.58
C THR A 492 -9.89 -17.60 -29.24
N ALA A 493 -9.00 -16.60 -29.10
CA ALA A 493 -7.69 -16.58 -29.74
C ALA A 493 -6.54 -16.39 -28.73
N TYR A 494 -5.41 -17.03 -29.02
CA TYR A 494 -4.16 -16.83 -28.28
C TYR A 494 -3.31 -15.78 -28.98
N SER A 495 -2.77 -14.84 -28.21
CA SER A 495 -1.84 -13.82 -28.68
C SER A 495 -0.51 -13.94 -27.95
N VAL A 496 0.59 -13.92 -28.71
CA VAL A 496 1.95 -13.88 -28.17
C VAL A 496 2.31 -12.43 -27.90
N TYR A 497 2.82 -12.15 -26.70
CA TYR A 497 3.25 -10.82 -26.30
C TYR A 497 4.57 -10.87 -25.55
N PHE A 498 5.27 -9.73 -25.52
CA PHE A 498 6.48 -9.53 -24.73
C PHE A 498 6.35 -8.31 -23.83
N ARG A 499 7.24 -8.21 -22.85
CA ARG A 499 7.37 -7.05 -21.96
C ARG A 499 8.81 -6.59 -22.00
N LEU A 500 8.99 -5.29 -22.16
CA LEU A 500 10.28 -4.64 -22.00
C LEU A 500 10.54 -4.37 -20.51
N HIS A 501 11.71 -3.82 -20.19
CA HIS A 501 12.01 -3.39 -18.84
C HIS A 501 10.96 -2.36 -18.35
N GLN A 502 10.50 -2.47 -17.11
CA GLN A 502 9.35 -1.70 -16.60
C GLN A 502 9.55 -0.17 -16.65
N LYS A 503 10.81 0.30 -16.58
CA LYS A 503 11.16 1.72 -16.73
C LYS A 503 11.22 2.18 -18.20
N VAL A 504 11.30 1.25 -19.16
CA VAL A 504 11.24 1.54 -20.60
C VAL A 504 9.80 1.57 -21.07
N SER A 505 9.02 0.53 -20.73
CA SER A 505 7.59 0.48 -21.03
C SER A 505 6.88 -0.39 -20.01
N ARG A 506 5.71 0.08 -19.55
CA ARG A 506 4.82 -0.68 -18.67
C ARG A 506 3.80 -1.53 -19.44
N ASN A 507 3.68 -1.30 -20.74
CA ASN A 507 2.67 -1.92 -21.58
C ASN A 507 3.14 -3.29 -22.10
N GLN A 508 2.18 -4.21 -22.26
CA GLN A 508 2.41 -5.47 -22.96
C GLN A 508 2.38 -5.20 -24.47
N MET A 509 3.36 -5.74 -25.19
CA MET A 509 3.53 -5.50 -26.63
C MET A 509 3.16 -6.79 -27.38
N ILE A 510 2.20 -6.69 -28.29
CA ILE A 510 1.71 -7.84 -29.08
C ILE A 510 2.73 -8.13 -30.19
N LEU A 511 3.33 -9.31 -30.18
CA LEU A 511 4.44 -9.67 -31.07
C LEU A 511 4.08 -9.51 -32.55
N THR A 512 2.91 -9.99 -32.96
CA THR A 512 2.48 -9.99 -34.37
C THR A 512 2.31 -8.59 -34.95
N ARG A 513 2.00 -7.57 -34.12
CA ARG A 513 1.93 -6.18 -34.58
C ARG A 513 3.30 -5.65 -34.97
N PHE A 514 4.29 -5.90 -34.14
CA PHE A 514 5.66 -5.46 -34.40
C PHE A 514 6.28 -6.24 -35.56
N LEU A 515 6.00 -7.54 -35.70
CA LEU A 515 6.47 -8.31 -36.85
C LEU A 515 5.87 -7.83 -38.16
N TYR A 516 4.56 -7.59 -38.21
CA TYR A 516 3.92 -7.06 -39.41
C TYR A 516 4.51 -5.69 -39.78
N TYR A 517 4.62 -4.79 -38.80
CA TYR A 517 5.20 -3.46 -38.99
C TYR A 517 6.63 -3.51 -39.53
N CYS A 518 7.51 -4.34 -38.95
CA CYS A 518 8.93 -4.33 -39.28
C CYS A 518 9.26 -5.09 -40.56
N PHE A 519 8.46 -6.09 -40.95
CA PHE A 519 8.84 -7.06 -41.99
C PHE A 519 7.79 -7.26 -43.09
N VAL A 520 6.60 -6.67 -42.98
CA VAL A 520 5.53 -6.79 -43.99
C VAL A 520 5.11 -5.43 -44.52
N GLU A 521 4.56 -4.58 -43.67
CA GLU A 521 4.05 -3.25 -44.06
C GLU A 521 3.93 -2.34 -42.83
N GLU A 522 4.42 -1.11 -42.97
CA GLU A 522 4.35 -0.10 -41.92
C GLU A 522 2.92 0.40 -41.69
N PHE A 523 2.54 0.59 -40.42
CA PHE A 523 1.25 1.14 -40.03
C PHE A 523 1.34 1.79 -38.64
N ASP A 524 0.35 2.59 -38.23
CA ASP A 524 0.38 3.17 -36.89
C ASP A 524 0.24 2.09 -35.79
N LEU A 525 1.36 1.77 -35.12
CA LEU A 525 1.41 0.83 -34.01
C LEU A 525 0.50 1.23 -32.84
N LYS A 526 0.15 2.51 -32.70
CA LYS A 526 -0.76 3.03 -31.66
C LYS A 526 -2.23 2.89 -32.04
N ASP A 527 -2.55 2.70 -33.31
CA ASP A 527 -3.93 2.56 -33.77
C ASP A 527 -4.53 1.21 -33.33
N ARG A 528 -5.47 1.29 -32.40
CA ARG A 528 -6.20 0.14 -31.85
C ARG A 528 -7.37 -0.31 -32.72
N ALA A 529 -7.75 0.46 -33.74
CA ALA A 529 -8.80 0.10 -34.69
C ALA A 529 -8.32 -0.93 -35.73
N LEU A 530 -7.01 -1.11 -35.87
CA LEU A 530 -6.37 -2.07 -36.76
C LEU A 530 -5.93 -3.33 -36.00
N LEU A 531 -6.26 -4.51 -36.52
CA LEU A 531 -5.93 -5.80 -35.94
C LEU A 531 -5.07 -6.60 -36.94
N ILE A 532 -4.01 -7.25 -36.46
CA ILE A 532 -3.29 -8.25 -37.25
C ILE A 532 -3.98 -9.61 -37.07
N VAL A 533 -4.53 -10.13 -38.16
CA VAL A 533 -5.06 -11.49 -38.23
C VAL A 533 -3.93 -12.43 -38.59
N ASN A 534 -3.65 -13.36 -37.69
CA ASN A 534 -2.64 -14.40 -37.88
C ASN A 534 -3.31 -15.69 -38.38
N LYS A 535 -3.01 -16.12 -39.61
CA LYS A 535 -3.53 -17.35 -40.23
C LYS A 535 -2.54 -18.53 -40.14
N ASN A 536 -1.47 -18.42 -39.35
CA ASN A 536 -0.58 -19.53 -39.08
C ASN A 536 -1.29 -20.63 -38.27
N GLU A 537 -1.06 -21.90 -38.63
CA GLU A 537 -1.62 -23.05 -37.92
C GLU A 537 -1.06 -23.18 -36.50
N HIS A 538 0.21 -22.86 -36.31
CA HIS A 538 0.92 -22.97 -35.04
C HIS A 538 1.56 -21.64 -34.65
N LEU A 539 1.37 -21.22 -33.40
CA LEU A 539 1.90 -19.94 -32.90
C LEU A 539 3.42 -19.91 -32.73
N TRP A 540 4.08 -21.07 -32.70
CA TRP A 540 5.53 -21.21 -32.59
C TRP A 540 6.25 -21.34 -33.93
N ASN A 541 5.51 -21.43 -35.04
CA ASN A 541 6.04 -21.43 -36.40
C ASN A 541 5.40 -20.29 -37.19
N MET A 542 6.06 -19.13 -37.19
CA MET A 542 5.46 -17.88 -37.64
C MET A 542 5.91 -17.56 -39.07
N ASP A 543 5.03 -17.80 -40.02
CA ASP A 543 5.16 -17.35 -41.40
C ASP A 543 4.55 -15.95 -41.53
N LEU A 544 5.38 -14.98 -41.90
CA LEU A 544 5.00 -13.57 -42.01
C LEU A 544 4.01 -13.32 -43.15
N SER A 545 4.04 -14.14 -44.21
CA SER A 545 3.10 -14.04 -45.34
C SER A 545 1.64 -14.36 -44.95
N LYS A 546 1.46 -15.05 -43.81
CA LYS A 546 0.16 -15.42 -43.24
C LYS A 546 -0.38 -14.39 -42.24
N LEU A 547 0.28 -13.24 -42.12
CA LEU A 547 -0.21 -12.10 -41.34
C LEU A 547 -0.95 -11.13 -42.26
N SER A 548 -2.08 -10.59 -41.81
CA SER A 548 -2.84 -9.59 -42.57
C SER A 548 -3.40 -8.50 -41.66
N LEU A 549 -3.33 -7.25 -42.10
CA LEU A 549 -3.89 -6.09 -41.40
C LEU A 549 -5.39 -5.95 -41.73
N CYS A 550 -6.24 -5.85 -40.71
CA CYS A 550 -7.70 -5.75 -40.88
C CYS A 550 -8.30 -4.69 -39.94
N PRO A 551 -9.17 -3.79 -40.43
CA PRO A 551 -9.96 -2.91 -39.56
C PRO A 551 -10.95 -3.71 -38.71
N ILE A 552 -11.10 -3.36 -37.44
CA ILE A 552 -11.99 -4.06 -36.48
C ILE A 552 -13.45 -4.13 -36.97
N ARG A 553 -13.91 -3.15 -37.77
CA ARG A 553 -15.28 -3.11 -38.30
C ARG A 553 -15.60 -4.24 -39.29
N VAL A 554 -14.60 -4.82 -39.97
CA VAL A 554 -14.81 -5.84 -41.02
C VAL A 554 -14.98 -7.26 -40.45
N ARG A 555 -14.58 -7.50 -39.19
CA ARG A 555 -14.66 -8.83 -38.55
C ARG A 555 -16.09 -9.32 -38.25
N ARG A 556 -17.12 -8.48 -38.46
CA ARG A 556 -18.53 -8.89 -38.37
C ARG A 556 -19.08 -9.53 -39.65
N GLN A 557 -18.36 -9.48 -40.78
CA GLN A 557 -18.79 -10.05 -42.05
C GLN A 557 -18.05 -11.33 -42.47
N ILE A 558 -17.01 -11.74 -41.73
CA ILE A 558 -16.31 -13.00 -41.94
C ILE A 558 -16.48 -13.83 -40.67
N LYS A 559 -17.63 -14.47 -40.55
CA LYS A 559 -17.88 -15.51 -39.56
C LYS A 559 -18.77 -16.58 -40.15
#